data_AF-A0A7G2IS43-F1
#
_entry.id   AF-A0A7G2IS43-F1
#
_cell.length_a   1.000
_cell.length_b   1.000
_cell.length_c   1.000
_cell.angle_alpha   90.00
_cell.angle_beta   90.00
_cell.angle_gamma   90.00
#
_symmetry.space_group_name_H-M   'P 1'
#
loop_
_entity.id
_entity.type
_entity.pdbx_description
1 polymer ?
#
loop_
_entity_poly.entity_id
_entity_poly.type
_entity_poly.pdbx_seq_one_letter_code
_entity_poly.pdbx_strand_id
1 'polypeptide(L)'
;MKEMVKYEYWKRMLKLHVTDNYGRLIADEMSPVEWEQIFLRITKGGSPVQAGNVLVKMKQVIRYALRRKRITSNSLMLLEINDIGSRPDDGERFLNDEEIGAFWNAIDKTKMSWQNKMLIRLVALTGCRGVEL
;
A
#
# COMPACT_ATOMS: atom_id res chain seq x y z
N MET A 1 0.27 12.06 -23.51
CA MET A 1 1.14 11.18 -22.70
C MET A 1 0.28 10.67 -21.54
N LYS A 2 0.08 9.35 -21.37
CA LYS A 2 -0.85 8.83 -20.35
C LYS A 2 -0.21 8.97 -18.97
N GLU A 3 -0.80 9.77 -18.11
CA GLU A 3 -0.28 9.99 -16.76
C GLU A 3 -0.32 8.68 -15.95
N MET A 4 0.79 8.33 -15.31
CA MET A 4 0.86 7.11 -14.52
C MET A 4 0.13 7.30 -13.19
N VAL A 5 -0.96 6.55 -13.01
CA VAL A 5 -1.73 6.52 -11.76
C VAL A 5 -0.81 6.20 -10.58
N LYS A 6 -0.86 7.05 -9.54
CA LYS A 6 -0.07 6.91 -8.30
C LYS A 6 1.46 6.92 -8.51
N TYR A 7 1.98 7.58 -9.55
CA TYR A 7 3.43 7.66 -9.79
C TYR A 7 4.20 8.21 -8.59
N GLU A 8 3.84 9.39 -8.07
CA GLU A 8 4.54 10.02 -6.95
C GLU A 8 4.47 9.18 -5.67
N TYR A 9 3.34 8.51 -5.42
CA TYR A 9 3.19 7.57 -4.31
C TYR A 9 4.23 6.44 -4.39
N TRP A 10 4.34 5.78 -5.54
CA TRP A 10 5.27 4.66 -5.71
C TRP A 10 6.73 5.11 -5.73
N LYS A 11 7.02 6.28 -6.32
CA LYS A 11 8.36 6.88 -6.26
C LYS A 11 8.80 7.10 -4.81
N ARG A 12 7.91 7.65 -3.97
CA ARG A 12 8.19 7.83 -2.54
C ARG A 12 8.35 6.51 -1.79
N MET A 13 7.46 5.54 -2.02
CA MET A 13 7.52 4.24 -1.34
C MET A 13 8.78 3.45 -1.68
N LEU A 14 9.14 3.38 -2.97
CA LEU A 14 10.37 2.72 -3.41
C LEU A 14 11.61 3.48 -2.92
N LYS A 15 11.54 4.81 -2.86
CA LYS A 15 12.63 5.61 -2.30
C LYS A 15 12.91 5.23 -0.84
N LEU A 16 11.87 5.31 -0.02
CA LEU A 16 11.93 5.05 1.42
C LEU A 16 12.40 3.62 1.75
N HIS A 17 11.81 2.63 1.09
CA HIS A 17 11.99 1.23 1.47
C HIS A 17 13.13 0.53 0.71
N VAL A 18 13.42 0.95 -0.53
CA VAL A 18 14.37 0.25 -1.40
C VAL A 18 15.60 1.11 -1.66
N THR A 19 15.48 2.27 -2.32
CA THR A 19 16.69 2.96 -2.82
C THR A 19 17.52 3.61 -1.72
N ASP A 20 16.90 4.24 -0.71
CA ASP A 20 17.63 4.98 0.32
C ASP A 20 18.51 4.06 1.19
N ASN A 21 18.07 2.81 1.40
CA ASN A 21 18.78 1.84 2.24
C ASN A 21 19.57 0.78 1.45
N TYR A 22 19.09 0.41 0.26
CA TYR A 22 19.60 -0.75 -0.51
C TYR A 22 19.96 -0.40 -1.96
N GLY A 23 19.87 0.86 -2.38
CA GLY A 23 20.12 1.26 -3.77
C GLY A 23 21.57 1.07 -4.27
N ARG A 24 22.51 0.72 -3.38
CA ARG A 24 23.89 0.38 -3.72
C ARG A 24 24.08 -1.10 -4.10
N LEU A 25 23.11 -1.96 -3.80
CA LEU A 25 23.19 -3.38 -4.12
C LEU A 25 22.95 -3.62 -5.62
N ILE A 26 23.67 -4.58 -6.19
CA ILE A 26 23.54 -4.98 -7.59
C ILE A 26 22.38 -5.97 -7.70
N ALA A 27 21.31 -5.57 -8.39
CA ALA A 27 20.09 -6.37 -8.46
C ALA A 27 20.32 -7.78 -9.01
N ASP A 28 21.23 -7.98 -9.97
CA ASP A 28 21.55 -9.31 -10.56
C ASP A 28 22.22 -10.25 -9.57
N GLU A 29 22.95 -9.71 -8.58
CA GLU A 29 23.73 -10.49 -7.63
C GLU A 29 22.99 -10.73 -6.32
N MET A 30 21.93 -9.97 -6.06
CA MET A 30 21.15 -10.09 -4.83
C MET A 30 20.51 -11.47 -4.69
N SER A 31 20.72 -12.09 -3.53
CA SER A 31 20.11 -13.35 -3.10
C SER A 31 18.66 -13.17 -2.63
N PRO A 32 17.85 -14.24 -2.57
CA PRO A 32 16.50 -14.18 -2.02
C PRO A 32 16.46 -13.60 -0.60
N VAL A 33 17.45 -13.96 0.23
CA VAL A 33 17.55 -13.51 1.63
C VAL A 33 17.78 -12.01 1.73
N GLU A 34 18.66 -11.45 0.89
CA GLU A 34 18.89 -10.00 0.86
C GLU A 34 17.65 -9.24 0.40
N TRP A 35 16.93 -9.77 -0.59
CA TRP A 35 15.63 -9.22 -0.99
C TRP A 35 14.62 -9.28 0.15
N GLU A 36 14.51 -10.43 0.81
CA GLU A 36 13.59 -10.66 1.91
C GLU A 36 13.82 -9.68 3.07
N GLN A 37 15.09 -9.39 3.41
CA GLN A 37 15.45 -8.44 4.46
C GLN A 37 14.85 -7.03 4.22
N ILE A 38 14.77 -6.59 2.96
CA ILE A 38 14.16 -5.31 2.59
C ILE A 38 12.70 -5.27 3.04
N PHE A 39 11.94 -6.32 2.71
CA PHE A 39 10.51 -6.35 2.96
C PHE A 39 10.17 -6.71 4.41
N LEU A 40 10.93 -7.61 5.03
CA LEU A 40 10.76 -7.94 6.45
C LEU A 40 10.97 -6.72 7.36
N ARG A 41 11.81 -5.77 6.97
CA ARG A 41 11.93 -4.49 7.70
C ARG A 41 10.62 -3.72 7.74
N ILE A 42 9.85 -3.73 6.65
CA ILE A 42 8.54 -3.07 6.55
C ILE A 42 7.50 -3.83 7.41
N THR A 43 7.51 -5.16 7.33
CA THR A 43 6.65 -6.03 8.15
C THR A 43 6.91 -5.83 9.63
N LYS A 44 8.18 -5.83 10.06
CA LYS A 44 8.59 -5.55 11.46
C LYS A 44 8.23 -4.14 11.93
N GLY A 45 8.11 -3.18 11.01
CA GLY A 45 7.58 -1.85 11.27
C GLY A 45 6.05 -1.79 11.45
N GLY A 46 5.36 -2.93 11.48
CA GLY A 46 3.90 -3.01 11.67
C GLY A 46 3.09 -2.83 10.39
N SER A 47 3.71 -2.93 9.21
CA SER A 47 3.05 -2.71 7.92
C SER A 47 3.14 -3.91 6.96
N PRO A 48 2.66 -5.12 7.33
CA PRO A 48 2.80 -6.34 6.53
C PRO A 48 2.14 -6.24 5.15
N VAL A 49 0.98 -5.58 5.05
CA VAL A 49 0.28 -5.36 3.78
C VAL A 49 1.09 -4.44 2.85
N GLN A 50 1.73 -3.41 3.41
CA GLN A 50 2.60 -2.53 2.61
C GLN A 50 3.85 -3.27 2.13
N ALA A 51 4.40 -4.18 2.95
CA ALA A 51 5.53 -5.02 2.53
C ALA A 51 5.20 -5.83 1.27
N GLY A 52 4.04 -6.50 1.26
CA GLY A 52 3.54 -7.22 0.08
C GLY A 52 3.30 -6.31 -1.14
N ASN A 53 2.74 -5.13 -0.92
CA ASN A 53 2.53 -4.13 -1.97
C ASN A 53 3.85 -3.66 -2.61
N VAL A 54 4.89 -3.41 -1.81
CA VAL A 54 6.22 -3.02 -2.28
C VAL A 54 6.90 -4.18 -3.03
N LEU A 55 6.79 -5.41 -2.53
CA LEU A 55 7.27 -6.62 -3.23
C LEU A 55 6.67 -6.72 -4.64
N VAL A 56 5.34 -6.64 -4.76
CA VAL A 56 4.65 -6.74 -6.06
C VAL A 56 5.15 -5.66 -7.01
N LYS A 57 5.38 -4.44 -6.52
CA LYS A 57 5.92 -3.36 -7.36
C LYS A 57 7.36 -3.57 -7.75
N MET A 58 8.21 -4.06 -6.84
CA MET A 58 9.59 -4.40 -7.18
C MET A 58 9.65 -5.54 -8.20
N LYS A 59 8.80 -6.57 -8.08
CA LYS A 59 8.67 -7.60 -9.12
C LYS A 59 8.29 -6.99 -10.47
N GLN A 60 7.44 -5.97 -10.53
CA GLN A 60 7.11 -5.26 -11.78
C GLN A 60 8.31 -4.50 -12.36
N VAL A 61 9.09 -3.82 -11.53
CA VAL A 61 10.32 -3.10 -11.93
C VAL A 61 11.36 -4.07 -12.49
N ILE A 62 11.65 -5.16 -11.76
CA ILE A 62 12.59 -6.20 -12.18
C ILE A 62 12.13 -6.88 -13.47
N ARG A 63 10.85 -7.24 -13.59
CA ARG A 63 10.30 -7.79 -14.86
C ARG A 63 10.47 -6.83 -16.04
N TYR A 64 10.32 -5.53 -15.83
CA TYR A 64 10.55 -4.54 -16.88
C TYR A 64 12.04 -4.50 -17.29
N ALA A 65 12.95 -4.56 -16.33
CA ALA A 65 14.38 -4.58 -16.59
C ALA A 65 14.82 -5.87 -17.32
N LEU A 66 14.30 -7.04 -16.91
CA LEU A 66 14.52 -8.34 -17.57
C LEU A 66 14.06 -8.30 -19.04
N ARG A 67 12.84 -7.83 -19.31
CA ARG A 67 12.30 -7.74 -20.69
C ARG A 67 13.15 -6.86 -21.61
N ARG A 68 13.90 -5.92 -21.04
CA ARG A 68 14.79 -5.01 -21.79
C ARG A 68 16.25 -5.43 -21.75
N LYS A 69 16.55 -6.64 -21.23
CA LYS A 69 17.91 -7.18 -21.07
C LYS A 69 18.84 -6.23 -20.31
N ARG A 70 18.30 -5.45 -19.37
CA ARG A 70 19.10 -4.61 -18.46
C ARG A 70 19.68 -5.41 -17.29
N ILE A 71 19.03 -6.53 -17.00
CA ILE A 71 19.39 -7.52 -16.01
C ILE A 71 19.17 -8.90 -16.63
N THR A 72 19.93 -9.89 -16.18
CA THR A 72 19.96 -11.23 -16.81
C THR A 72 19.08 -12.24 -16.09
N SER A 73 19.12 -12.24 -14.77
CA SER A 73 18.29 -13.07 -13.89
C SER A 73 18.06 -12.34 -12.57
N ASN A 74 17.03 -12.73 -11.82
CA ASN A 74 16.78 -12.11 -10.53
C ASN A 74 16.03 -13.04 -9.57
N SER A 75 16.58 -13.19 -8.37
CA SER A 75 16.06 -14.07 -7.32
C SER A 75 14.80 -13.53 -6.62
N LEU A 76 14.49 -12.23 -6.74
CA LEU A 76 13.27 -11.60 -6.22
C LEU A 76 12.00 -12.32 -6.67
N MET A 77 12.02 -12.92 -7.86
CA MET A 77 10.86 -13.58 -8.43
C MET A 77 10.40 -14.79 -7.61
N LEU A 78 11.28 -15.39 -6.81
CA LEU A 78 11.02 -16.55 -5.96
C LEU A 78 10.24 -16.22 -4.68
N LEU A 79 10.29 -14.96 -4.22
CA LEU A 79 9.67 -14.57 -2.95
C LEU A 79 8.16 -14.42 -3.10
N GLU A 80 7.37 -15.09 -2.27
CA GLU A 80 5.92 -14.92 -2.26
C GLU A 80 5.47 -13.95 -1.16
N ILE A 81 4.26 -13.38 -1.34
CA ILE A 81 3.71 -12.43 -0.36
C ILE A 81 3.60 -13.07 1.03
N ASN A 82 3.27 -14.37 1.06
CA ASN A 82 3.09 -15.13 2.29
C ASN A 82 4.39 -15.31 3.08
N ASP A 83 5.55 -15.24 2.43
CA ASP A 83 6.85 -15.36 3.09
C ASP A 83 7.23 -14.06 3.81
N ILE A 84 6.71 -12.93 3.33
CA ILE A 84 7.13 -11.59 3.74
C ILE A 84 6.11 -10.91 4.66
N GLY A 85 4.81 -11.14 4.44
CA GLY A 85 3.77 -10.41 5.11
C GLY A 85 2.39 -10.99 4.86
N SER A 86 1.40 -10.10 4.79
CA SER A 86 0.00 -10.49 4.76
C SER A 86 -0.70 -9.84 3.58
N ARG A 87 -1.69 -10.54 3.03
CA ARG A 87 -2.64 -9.92 2.10
C ARG A 87 -3.54 -8.96 2.89
N PRO A 88 -4.10 -7.93 2.24
CA PRO A 88 -5.18 -7.17 2.85
C PRO A 88 -6.27 -8.14 3.28
N ASP A 89 -6.65 -8.09 4.54
CA ASP A 89 -7.77 -8.85 5.04
C ASP A 89 -9.06 -8.06 4.82
N ASP A 90 -10.13 -8.74 4.47
CA ASP A 90 -11.43 -8.11 4.34
C ASP A 90 -11.96 -7.87 5.76
N GLY A 91 -12.07 -6.61 6.15
CA GLY A 91 -12.55 -6.26 7.49
C GLY A 91 -14.00 -6.72 7.68
N GLU A 92 -14.21 -7.70 8.56
CA GLU A 92 -15.55 -8.23 8.83
C GLU A 92 -16.42 -7.28 9.68
N ARG A 93 -15.82 -6.27 10.32
CA ARG A 93 -16.53 -5.34 11.21
C ARG A 93 -17.20 -4.20 10.44
N PHE A 94 -18.51 -4.12 10.56
CA PHE A 94 -19.33 -2.97 10.20
C PHE A 94 -20.00 -2.37 11.45
N LEU A 95 -20.50 -1.14 11.34
CA LEU A 95 -21.28 -0.51 12.42
C LEU A 95 -22.65 -1.19 12.49
N ASN A 96 -23.05 -1.64 13.67
CA ASN A 96 -24.43 -2.08 13.91
C ASN A 96 -25.39 -0.88 14.05
N ASP A 97 -26.70 -1.12 14.10
CA ASP A 97 -27.73 -0.06 14.15
C ASP A 97 -27.53 0.92 15.31
N GLU A 98 -27.16 0.42 16.49
CA GLU A 98 -26.89 1.26 17.66
C GLU A 98 -25.65 2.13 17.46
N GLU A 99 -24.57 1.54 16.92
CA GLU A 99 -23.34 2.25 16.58
C GLU A 99 -23.56 3.29 15.47
N ILE A 100 -24.42 3.00 14.48
CA ILE A 100 -24.80 3.95 13.42
C ILE A 100 -25.53 5.15 14.03
N GLY A 101 -26.52 4.91 14.90
CA GLY A 101 -27.23 5.97 15.59
C GLY A 101 -26.31 6.81 16.48
N ALA A 102 -25.41 6.17 17.22
CA ALA A 102 -24.42 6.85 18.04
C ALA A 102 -23.45 7.69 17.19
N PHE A 103 -22.95 7.13 16.09
CA PHE A 103 -22.07 7.81 15.14
C PHE A 103 -22.75 9.04 14.53
N TRP A 104 -24.00 8.89 14.06
CA TRP A 104 -24.77 9.98 13.45
C TRP A 104 -24.93 11.17 14.40
N ASN A 105 -25.28 10.90 15.65
CA ASN A 105 -25.44 11.92 16.68
C ASN A 105 -24.10 12.53 17.14
N ALA A 106 -22.99 11.79 17.03
CA ALA A 106 -21.67 12.29 17.38
C ALA A 106 -21.15 13.34 16.39
N ILE A 107 -21.57 13.29 15.11
CA ILE A 107 -21.16 14.25 14.07
C ILE A 107 -21.47 15.69 14.51
N ASP A 108 -22.67 15.93 15.05
CA ASP A 108 -23.09 17.27 15.46
C ASP A 108 -22.28 17.82 16.63
N LYS A 109 -21.83 16.94 17.53
CA LYS A 109 -21.02 17.27 18.71
C LYS A 109 -19.57 17.61 18.37
N THR A 110 -19.13 17.35 17.13
CA THR A 110 -17.77 17.66 16.71
C THR A 110 -17.58 19.15 16.38
N LYS A 111 -16.33 19.62 16.46
CA LYS A 111 -15.91 20.97 16.04
C LYS A 111 -15.63 21.08 14.53
N MET A 112 -16.04 20.09 13.74
CA MET A 112 -15.82 20.08 12.29
C MET A 112 -16.63 21.18 11.60
N SER A 113 -16.15 21.63 10.43
CA SER A 113 -16.90 22.54 9.58
C SER A 113 -18.23 21.93 9.14
N TRP A 114 -19.22 22.77 8.85
CA TRP A 114 -20.51 22.31 8.36
C TRP A 114 -20.39 21.44 7.10
N GLN A 115 -19.50 21.81 6.18
CA GLN A 115 -19.22 21.05 4.95
C GLN A 115 -18.72 19.63 5.25
N ASN A 116 -17.78 19.47 6.20
CA ASN A 116 -17.27 18.16 6.56
C ASN A 116 -18.34 17.30 7.26
N LYS A 117 -19.19 17.92 8.10
CA LYS A 117 -20.34 17.23 8.71
C LYS A 117 -21.32 16.73 7.65
N MET A 118 -21.61 17.55 6.64
CA MET A 118 -22.46 17.16 5.50
C MET A 118 -21.85 16.04 4.67
N LEU A 119 -20.56 16.13 4.35
CA LEU A 119 -19.86 15.08 3.59
C LEU A 119 -19.95 13.73 4.30
N ILE A 120 -19.69 13.68 5.61
CA ILE A 120 -19.77 12.43 6.39
C ILE A 120 -21.19 11.85 6.34
N ARG A 121 -22.23 12.69 6.45
CA ARG A 121 -23.63 12.25 6.36
C ARG A 121 -23.97 11.72 4.97
N LEU A 122 -23.52 12.39 3.91
CA LEU A 122 -23.73 11.93 2.54
C LEU A 122 -23.06 10.58 2.31
N VAL A 123 -21.80 10.42 2.72
CA VAL A 123 -21.08 9.14 2.65
C VAL A 123 -21.84 8.03 3.39
N ALA A 124 -22.35 8.32 4.60
CA ALA A 124 -23.11 7.36 5.39
C ALA A 124 -24.45 6.94 4.74
N LEU A 125 -25.12 7.85 4.02
CA LEU A 125 -26.40 7.58 3.37
C LEU A 125 -26.26 6.95 1.97
N THR A 126 -25.24 7.33 1.21
CA THR A 126 -25.08 6.91 -0.20
C THR A 126 -24.09 5.76 -0.37
N GLY A 127 -23.15 5.59 0.56
CA GLY A 127 -22.05 4.64 0.41
C GLY A 127 -21.02 5.02 -0.67
N CYS A 128 -21.10 6.24 -1.23
CA CYS A 128 -20.14 6.71 -2.23
C CYS A 128 -18.78 7.01 -1.59
N ARG A 129 -17.70 6.87 -2.37
CA ARG A 129 -16.37 7.32 -1.93
C ARG A 129 -16.34 8.84 -1.90
N GLY A 130 -15.58 9.42 -0.97
CA GLY A 130 -15.47 10.88 -0.86
C GLY A 130 -14.88 11.61 -2.08
N VAL A 131 -14.33 10.88 -3.07
CA VAL A 131 -13.90 11.45 -4.37
C VAL A 131 -15.01 11.49 -5.43
N GLU A 132 -16.13 10.83 -5.14
CA GLU A 132 -17.33 10.74 -6.00
C GLU A 132 -18.40 11.77 -5.56
N LEU A 133 -18.19 12.47 -4.44
CA LEU A 133 -19.04 13.50 -3.84
C LEU A 133 -18.39 14.87 -3.93
#